data_AF-A0A2W0ARQ4-F1
#
_entry.id   AF-A0A2W0ARQ4-F1
#
_cell.length_a   1.000
_cell.length_b   1.000
_cell.length_c   1.000
_cell.angle_alpha   90.00
_cell.angle_beta   90.00
_cell.angle_gamma   90.00
#
_symmetry.space_group_name_H-M   'P 1'
#
loop_
_entity.id
_entity.type
_entity.pdbx_description
1 polymer ?
#
loop_
_entity_poly.entity_id
_entity_poly.type
_entity_poly.pdbx_seq_one_letter_code
_entity_poly.pdbx_strand_id
1 'polypeptide(L)' 'MLGLDCAVNFYSGVLSFQKVSDIEVAGESYDHLEGVIGARVRIVRMRLGHEYIQLTEYLVPKRAPDCSECA' A
#
# COMPACT_ATOMS: atom_id res chain seq x y z
N MET A 1 -6.06 -6.44 -9.16
CA MET A 1 -5.53 -7.55 -8.35
C MET A 1 -4.05 -7.76 -8.66
N LEU A 2 -3.21 -6.73 -8.52
CA LEU A 2 -1.75 -6.88 -8.63
C LEU A 2 -1.13 -5.69 -7.91
N GLY A 3 -0.42 -5.99 -6.82
CA GLY A 3 0.07 -5.02 -5.84
C GLY A 3 0.34 -5.71 -4.51
N LEU A 4 -0.14 -5.12 -3.43
CA LEU A 4 0.05 -5.56 -2.04
C LEU A 4 -0.43 -6.99 -1.77
N ASP A 5 -1.54 -7.42 -2.36
CA ASP A 5 -2.08 -8.78 -2.14
C ASP A 5 -1.12 -9.88 -2.62
N CYS A 6 -0.33 -9.61 -3.67
CA CYS A 6 0.68 -10.54 -4.15
C CYS A 6 1.87 -10.62 -3.18
N ALA A 7 2.28 -9.48 -2.63
CA ALA A 7 3.31 -9.42 -1.60
C ALA A 7 2.88 -10.17 -0.33
N VAL A 8 1.65 -9.95 0.14
CA VAL A 8 1.11 -10.66 1.31
C VAL A 8 1.11 -12.17 1.07
N ASN A 9 0.69 -12.63 -0.11
CA ASN A 9 0.70 -14.05 -0.44
C ASN A 9 2.13 -14.63 -0.48
N PHE A 10 3.12 -13.87 -0.97
CA PHE A 10 4.52 -14.28 -0.95
C PHE A 10 5.07 -14.41 0.48
N TYR A 11 4.92 -13.38 1.32
CA TYR A 11 5.42 -13.40 2.70
C TYR A 11 4.69 -14.43 3.57
N SER A 12 3.40 -14.65 3.33
CA SER A 12 2.64 -15.68 4.03
C SER A 12 3.00 -17.10 3.53
N GLY A 13 3.23 -17.27 2.23
CA GLY A 13 3.46 -18.58 1.62
C GLY A 13 4.88 -19.11 1.73
N VAL A 14 5.89 -18.24 1.58
CA VAL A 14 7.30 -18.63 1.57
C VAL A 14 7.92 -18.57 2.98
N LEU A 15 7.55 -17.54 3.74
CA LEU A 15 8.17 -17.23 5.03
C LEU A 15 7.24 -17.46 6.22
N SER A 16 6.02 -17.95 5.99
CA SER A 16 5.02 -18.26 7.03
C SER A 16 4.62 -17.06 7.92
N PHE A 17 4.76 -15.83 7.41
CA PHE A 17 4.31 -14.64 8.13
C PHE A 17 2.77 -14.66 8.28
N GLN A 18 2.27 -14.26 9.44
CA GLN A 18 0.85 -14.08 9.68
C GLN A 18 0.46 -12.61 9.49
N LYS A 19 -0.56 -12.36 8.66
CA LYS A 19 -1.17 -11.03 8.56
C LYS A 19 -1.87 -10.70 9.88
N VAL A 20 -1.42 -9.62 10.54
CA VAL A 20 -1.99 -9.17 11.82
C VAL A 20 -2.80 -7.88 11.68
N SER A 21 -2.57 -7.09 10.63
CA SER A 21 -3.34 -5.89 10.34
C SER A 21 -3.29 -5.57 8.84
N ASP A 22 -4.35 -4.98 8.32
CA ASP A 22 -4.51 -4.53 6.93
C ASP A 22 -5.45 -3.34 6.98
N ILE A 23 -4.90 -2.15 6.78
CA ILE A 23 -5.64 -0.89 6.83
C ILE A 23 -5.36 -0.09 5.56
N GLU A 24 -6.40 0.52 5.03
CA GLU A 24 -6.26 1.55 4.01
C GLU A 24 -6.36 2.91 4.71
N VAL A 25 -5.33 3.73 4.54
CA VAL A 25 -5.28 5.08 5.08
C VAL A 25 -5.46 6.05 3.92
N ALA A 26 -6.51 6.86 4.02
CA ALA A 26 -6.80 7.95 3.10
C ALA A 26 -7.20 9.17 3.93
N GLY A 27 -6.53 10.30 3.73
CA GLY A 27 -6.90 11.56 4.39
C GLY A 27 -5.76 12.57 4.52
N GLU A 28 -6.16 13.82 4.73
CA GLU A 28 -5.30 15.01 4.88
C GLU A 28 -4.28 14.89 6.03
N SER A 29 -4.55 14.02 7.02
CA SER A 29 -3.60 13.76 8.11
C SER A 29 -2.36 12.98 7.67
N TYR A 30 -2.46 12.14 6.64
CA TYR A 30 -1.32 11.39 6.10
C TYR A 30 -0.59 12.19 5.02
N ASP A 31 -1.34 13.00 4.28
CA ASP A 31 -0.89 14.02 3.34
C ASP A 31 0.18 14.95 3.92
N HIS A 32 -0.06 15.46 5.14
CA HIS A 32 0.87 16.34 5.85
C HIS A 32 2.11 15.62 6.41
N LEU A 33 1.99 14.32 6.72
CA LEU A 33 3.10 13.51 7.24
C LEU A 33 4.08 13.08 6.14
N GLU A 34 3.58 12.80 4.94
CA GLU A 34 4.41 12.39 3.80
C GLU A 34 4.69 13.51 2.78
N GLY A 35 3.99 14.65 2.88
CA GLY A 35 4.12 15.76 1.94
C GLY A 35 3.49 15.50 0.57
N VAL A 36 2.58 14.53 0.47
CA VAL A 36 1.94 14.10 -0.79
C VAL A 36 0.45 14.36 -0.74
N ILE A 37 0.00 15.33 -1.57
CA ILE A 37 -1.41 15.73 -1.59
C ILE A 37 -2.31 14.63 -2.15
N GLY A 38 -3.28 14.15 -1.38
CA GLY A 38 -4.27 13.15 -1.79
C GLY A 38 -3.72 11.72 -1.92
N ALA A 39 -2.61 11.40 -1.23
CA ALA A 39 -2.07 10.05 -1.20
C ALA A 39 -3.06 9.08 -0.55
N ARG A 40 -3.40 7.99 -1.25
CA ARG A 40 -4.02 6.81 -0.66
C ARG A 40 -2.94 5.80 -0.43
N VAL A 41 -2.87 5.24 0.77
CA VAL A 41 -1.82 4.29 1.12
C VAL A 41 -2.45 3.09 1.79
N ARG A 42 -2.09 1.89 1.35
CA ARG A 42 -2.53 0.64 1.99
C ARG A 42 -1.38 0.06 2.78
N ILE A 43 -1.62 -0.21 4.06
CA ILE A 43 -0.61 -0.68 5.01
C ILE A 43 -1.03 -2.04 5.55
N VAL A 44 -0.22 -3.07 5.28
CA VAL A 44 -0.38 -4.41 5.84
C VAL A 44 0.76 -4.70 6.81
N ARG A 45 0.43 -5.01 8.05
CA ARG A 45 1.41 -5.52 9.02
C ARG A 45 1.34 -7.03 9.07
N MET A 46 2.52 -7.65 9.01
CA MET A 46 2.67 -9.08 9.16
C MET A 46 3.65 -9.38 10.29
N ARG A 47 3.45 -10.51 10.96
CA ARG A 47 4.23 -10.97 12.11
C ARG A 47 4.84 -12.33 11.82
N LEU A 48 6.09 -12.52 12.21
CA LEU A 48 6.76 -13.81 12.25
C LEU A 48 7.37 -14.01 13.64
N GLY A 49 6.73 -14.84 14.47
CA GLY A 49 7.20 -15.08 15.84
C GLY A 49 7.19 -13.80 16.70
N HIS A 50 8.37 -13.19 16.89
CA HIS A 50 8.53 -11.92 17.61
C HIS A 50 8.83 -10.72 16.69
N GLU A 51 9.04 -10.97 15.40
CA GLU A 51 9.40 -9.95 14.42
C GLU A 51 8.17 -9.47 13.65
N TYR A 52 8.22 -8.22 13.20
CA TYR A 52 7.14 -7.58 12.46
C TYR A 52 7.70 -6.93 11.21
N ILE A 53 6.97 -7.08 10.12
CA ILE A 53 7.21 -6.36 8.88
C ILE A 53 5.97 -5.54 8.53
N GLN A 54 6.20 -4.36 7.96
CA GLN A 54 5.14 -3.49 7.47
C GLN A 54 5.31 -3.31 5.97
N LEU A 55 4.28 -3.70 5.22
CA LEU A 55 4.17 -3.54 3.78
C LEU A 55 3.29 -2.32 3.53
N THR A 56 3.83 -1.31 2.84
CA THR A 56 3.14 -0.07 2.51
C THR A 56 3.05 0.05 0.99
N GLU A 57 1.85 0.13 0.43
CA GLU A 57 1.60 0.37 -0.98
C GLU A 57 1.01 1.77 -1.18
N TYR A 58 1.70 2.57 -2.00
CA TYR A 58 1.26 3.90 -2.39
C TYR A 58 0.32 3.82 -3.58
N LEU A 59 -0.97 4.01 -3.33
CA LEU A 59 -2.00 4.18 -4.33
C LEU A 59 -2.05 5.67 -4.71
N VAL A 60 -1.02 6.14 -5.42
CA VAL A 60 -1.08 7.47 -6.04
C VAL A 60 -2.31 7.54 -6.95
N PRO A 61 -3.06 8.67 -6.94
CA PRO A 61 -4.13 8.85 -7.91
C PRO A 61 -3.53 8.72 -9.30
N LYS A 62 -4.00 7.71 -10.05
CA LYS A 62 -3.59 7.47 -11.43
C LYS A 62 -3.78 8.79 -12.18
N ARG A 63 -2.68 9.39 -12.64
CA ARG A 63 -2.74 10.55 -13.53
C ARG A 63 -3.69 10.14 -14.66
N ALA A 64 -4.80 10.87 -14.82
CA ALA A 64 -5.68 10.68 -15.96
C ALA A 64 -4.79 10.66 -17.22
N PRO A 65 -5.07 9.77 -18.20
CA PRO A 65 -4.25 9.71 -19.39
C PRO A 65 -4.14 11.13 -19.95
N ASP A 66 -2.92 11.50 -20.28
CA ASP A 66 -2.60 12.69 -21.04
C ASP A 66 -3.60 12.80 -22.20
N CYS A 67 -4.39 13.89 -22.24
CA CYS A 67 -5.17 14.23 -23.43
C CYS A 67 -4.18 14.65 -24.52
N SER A 68 -3.48 13.70 -25.14
CA SER A 68 -2.77 13.88 -26.41
C SER A 68 -3.63 13.50 -27.61
N GLU A 69 -4.96 13.62 -27.45
CA GLU A 69 -5.89 13.78 -28.57
C GLU A 69 -6.65 15.10 -28.35
N CYS A 70 -5.95 16.20 -28.57
CA CYS A 70 -6.56 17.49 -28.88
C CYS A 70 -5.73 18.13 -30.00
N ALA A 71 -6.36 18.22 -31.18
CA ALA A 71 -5.94 18.83 -32.44
C ALA A 71 -5.08 17.97 -33.38
#